data_AF-A0A7J8H8C2-F1
#
_entry.id   AF-A0A7J8H8C2-F1
#
_cell.length_a   1.000
_cell.length_b   1.000
_cell.length_c   1.000
_cell.angle_alpha   90.00
_cell.angle_beta   90.00
_cell.angle_gamma   90.00
#
_symmetry.space_group_name_H-M   'P 1'
#
loop_
_entity.id
_entity.type
_entity.pdbx_description
1 polymer ?
#
loop_
_entity_poly.entity_id
_entity_poly.type
_entity_poly.pdbx_seq_one_letter_code
_entity_poly.pdbx_strand_id
1 'polypeptide(L)'
;MKLLTHNLLSSHVRGVGPRGFPLRLQATEVRISPVEFNPDFVARMIPKVEWAVLLEAADTLHLIEVPKEPIQGYEQDETFLRKMHHVLLEVRTGS
;
A
#
# COMPACT_ATOMS: atom_id res chain seq x y z
N MET A 1 -4.31 9.80 3.81
CA MET A 1 -4.79 8.41 3.75
C MET A 1 -3.60 7.46 3.71
N LYS A 2 -3.69 6.27 4.32
CA LYS A 2 -2.66 5.22 4.23
C LYS A 2 -2.67 4.55 2.85
N LEU A 3 -1.53 4.07 2.35
CA LEU A 3 -1.49 3.35 1.07
C LEU A 3 -2.28 2.03 1.10
N LEU A 4 -2.33 1.35 2.26
CA LEU A 4 -3.21 0.19 2.41
C LEU A 4 -4.69 0.52 2.13
N THR A 5 -5.15 1.70 2.56
CA THR A 5 -6.52 2.12 2.30
C THR A 5 -6.74 2.39 0.82
N HIS A 6 -5.82 3.09 0.15
CA HIS A 6 -5.87 3.32 -1.30
C HIS A 6 -6.01 2.00 -2.08
N ASN A 7 -5.21 1.01 -1.69
CA ASN A 7 -5.16 -0.30 -2.34
C ASN A 7 -6.48 -1.10 -2.25
N LEU A 8 -7.40 -0.69 -1.37
CA LEU A 8 -8.72 -1.32 -1.18
C LEU A 8 -9.88 -0.49 -1.75
N LEU A 9 -9.64 0.74 -2.21
CA LEU A 9 -10.70 1.63 -2.68
C LEU A 9 -11.00 1.44 -4.16
N SER A 10 -12.29 1.35 -4.49
CA SER A 10 -12.80 1.28 -5.86
C SER A 10 -13.92 2.31 -6.08
N SER A 11 -13.99 2.88 -7.28
CA SER A 11 -15.10 3.73 -7.72
C SER A 11 -16.33 2.90 -8.04
N HIS A 12 -17.49 3.36 -7.59
CA HIS A 12 -18.79 2.73 -7.84
C HIS A 12 -19.76 3.67 -8.56
N VAL A 13 -19.24 4.71 -9.22
CA VAL A 13 -20.06 5.63 -10.03
C VAL A 13 -20.83 4.84 -11.08
N ARG A 14 -22.12 5.16 -11.25
CA ARG A 14 -23.00 4.47 -12.20
C ARG A 14 -22.37 4.45 -13.60
N GLY A 15 -22.20 3.25 -14.16
CA GLY A 15 -21.60 3.03 -15.49
C GLY A 15 -20.09 2.76 -15.51
N VAL A 16 -19.39 2.81 -14.37
CA VAL A 16 -17.94 2.55 -14.30
C VAL A 16 -17.59 1.07 -14.51
N GLY A 17 -18.43 0.17 -14.01
CA GLY A 17 -18.21 -1.28 -14.11
C GLY A 17 -16.86 -1.71 -13.48
N PRO A 18 -16.14 -2.68 -14.07
CA PRO A 18 -14.86 -3.16 -13.51
C PRO A 18 -13.73 -2.12 -13.59
N ARG A 19 -13.92 -1.00 -14.31
CA ARG A 19 -12.92 0.08 -14.43
C ARG A 19 -12.83 0.97 -13.19
N GLY A 20 -13.59 0.65 -12.13
CA GLY A 20 -13.58 1.40 -10.89
C GLY A 20 -12.29 1.25 -10.08
N PHE A 21 -11.44 0.30 -10.43
CA PHE A 21 -10.19 -0.01 -9.74
C PHE A 21 -9.02 -0.13 -10.74
N PRO A 22 -7.81 0.39 -10.40
CA PRO A 22 -7.50 1.20 -9.22
C PRO A 22 -7.98 2.65 -9.34
N LEU A 23 -8.07 3.33 -8.18
CA LEU A 23 -8.21 4.78 -8.17
C LEU A 23 -6.86 5.43 -8.47
N ARG A 24 -6.84 6.45 -9.33
CA ARG A 24 -5.64 7.25 -9.56
C ARG A 24 -5.27 8.02 -8.29
N LEU A 25 -4.08 7.77 -7.76
CA LEU A 25 -3.56 8.52 -6.62
C LEU A 25 -2.96 9.84 -7.12
N GLN A 26 -3.33 10.95 -6.47
CA GLN A 26 -2.65 12.24 -6.61
C GLN A 26 -2.55 12.84 -5.22
N ALA A 27 -1.34 13.13 -4.76
CA ALA A 27 -1.09 13.69 -3.44
C ALA A 27 -0.32 15.00 -3.59
N THR A 28 -0.80 16.05 -2.93
CA THR A 28 -0.09 17.33 -2.81
C THR A 28 0.90 17.32 -1.64
N GLU A 29 0.68 16.41 -0.68
CA GLU A 29 1.50 16.26 0.51
C GLU A 29 1.68 14.78 0.85
N VAL A 30 2.89 14.41 1.28
CA VAL A 30 3.20 13.09 1.83
C VAL A 30 3.79 13.28 3.22
N ARG A 31 3.27 12.53 4.20
CA ARG A 31 3.73 12.53 5.58
C ARG A 31 4.04 11.12 6.02
N ILE A 32 5.07 10.98 6.85
CA ILE A 32 5.37 9.74 7.56
C ILE A 32 4.77 9.85 8.95
N SER A 33 3.87 8.93 9.29
CA SER A 33 3.22 8.84 10.60
C SER A 33 3.54 7.47 11.19
N PRO A 34 4.48 7.38 12.15
CA PRO A 34 4.84 6.11 12.78
C PRO A 34 3.62 5.40 13.35
N VAL A 35 3.59 4.08 13.20
CA VAL A 35 2.56 3.19 13.78
C VAL A 35 3.28 2.02 14.44
N GLU A 36 2.74 1.53 15.55
CA GLU A 36 3.28 0.34 16.20
C GLU A 36 3.34 -0.84 15.21
N PHE A 37 4.51 -1.47 15.13
CA PHE A 37 4.75 -2.57 14.22
C PHE A 37 4.04 -3.83 14.73
N ASN A 38 3.17 -4.39 13.91
CA ASN A 38 2.49 -5.66 14.17
C ASN A 38 2.77 -6.63 13.01
N PRO A 39 3.74 -7.56 13.15
CA PRO A 39 4.13 -8.45 12.05
C PRO A 39 3.00 -9.37 11.60
N ASP A 40 2.18 -9.88 12.53
CA ASP A 40 1.04 -10.74 12.21
C ASP A 40 0.00 -10.03 11.34
N PHE A 41 -0.27 -8.77 11.64
CA PHE A 41 -1.17 -7.95 10.84
C PHE A 41 -0.61 -7.75 9.43
N VAL A 42 0.66 -7.37 9.32
CA VAL A 42 1.30 -7.11 8.02
C VAL A 42 1.30 -8.38 7.18
N ALA A 43 1.75 -9.52 7.75
CA ALA A 43 1.80 -10.80 7.07
C ALA A 43 0.42 -11.22 6.51
N ARG A 44 -0.66 -11.03 7.28
CA ARG A 44 -2.04 -11.32 6.83
C ARG A 44 -2.55 -10.37 5.74
N MET A 45 -1.97 -9.19 5.61
CA MET A 45 -2.34 -8.22 4.57
C MET A 45 -1.59 -8.43 3.26
N ILE A 46 -0.34 -8.90 3.28
CA ILE A 46 0.47 -9.19 2.08
C ILE A 46 -0.31 -9.92 0.96
N PRO A 47 -1.05 -11.04 1.22
CA PRO A 47 -1.78 -11.73 0.15
C PRO A 47 -3.03 -11.00 -0.33
N LYS A 48 -3.47 -9.95 0.36
CA LYS A 48 -4.65 -9.12 0.00
C LYS A 48 -4.26 -7.83 -0.72
N VAL A 49 -2.96 -7.55 -0.85
CA VAL A 49 -2.45 -6.36 -1.51
C VAL A 49 -2.48 -6.58 -3.02
N GLU A 50 -3.08 -5.64 -3.73
CA GLU A 50 -2.96 -5.51 -5.18
C GLU A 50 -1.62 -4.84 -5.50
N TRP A 51 -0.60 -5.67 -5.76
CA TRP A 51 0.80 -5.23 -5.87
C TRP A 51 1.04 -4.20 -6.96
N ALA A 52 0.43 -4.38 -8.14
CA ALA A 52 0.56 -3.41 -9.23
C ALA A 52 0.07 -2.01 -8.81
N VAL A 53 -1.02 -1.96 -8.04
CA VAL A 53 -1.62 -0.71 -7.53
C VAL A 53 -0.76 -0.08 -6.45
N LEU A 54 -0.16 -0.90 -5.57
CA LEU A 54 0.79 -0.42 -4.58
C LEU A 54 2.01 0.21 -5.24
N LEU A 55 2.56 -0.43 -6.27
CA LEU A 55 3.73 0.04 -6.98
C LEU A 55 3.45 1.33 -7.77
N GLU A 56 2.30 1.43 -8.42
CA GLU A 56 1.86 2.68 -9.08
C GLU A 56 1.72 3.83 -8.07
N ALA A 57 1.13 3.56 -6.90
CA ALA A 57 1.02 4.54 -5.83
C ALA A 57 2.40 4.94 -5.28
N ALA A 58 3.28 3.97 -5.04
CA ALA A 58 4.64 4.23 -4.57
C ALA A 58 5.46 5.07 -5.56
N ASP A 59 5.35 4.77 -6.86
CA ASP A 59 6.02 5.53 -7.92
C ASP A 59 5.50 6.98 -7.98
N THR A 60 4.17 7.16 -7.91
CA THR A 60 3.53 8.48 -7.85
C THR A 60 4.01 9.32 -6.67
N LEU A 61 4.29 8.68 -5.53
CA LEU A 61 4.79 9.33 -4.32
C LEU A 61 6.33 9.37 -4.25
N HIS A 62 7.03 8.91 -5.28
CA HIS A 62 8.49 8.81 -5.35
C HIS A 62 9.12 8.07 -4.15
N LEU A 63 8.44 7.03 -3.66
CA LEU A 63 8.96 6.19 -2.59
C LEU A 63 10.11 5.33 -3.13
N ILE A 64 11.17 5.22 -2.33
CA ILE A 64 12.31 4.35 -2.60
C ILE A 64 12.17 3.02 -1.85
N GLU A 65 12.83 1.98 -2.36
CA GLU A 65 12.98 0.67 -1.70
C GLU A 65 11.67 -0.10 -1.41
N VAL A 66 10.62 0.12 -2.19
CA VAL A 66 9.37 -0.62 -2.08
C VAL A 66 9.55 -2.05 -2.62
N PRO A 67 9.24 -3.10 -1.83
CA PRO A 67 9.24 -4.47 -2.33
C PRO A 67 8.30 -4.61 -3.53
N LYS A 68 8.76 -5.30 -4.57
CA LYS A 68 8.01 -5.43 -5.84
C LYS A 68 6.99 -6.56 -5.83
N GLU A 69 7.24 -7.57 -5.02
CA GLU A 69 6.43 -8.78 -4.90
C GLU A 69 6.70 -9.44 -3.54
N PRO A 70 5.83 -10.36 -3.08
CA PRO A 70 6.09 -11.13 -1.88
C PRO A 70 7.20 -12.15 -2.14
N ILE A 71 8.10 -12.32 -1.15
CA ILE A 71 9.17 -13.32 -1.20
C ILE A 71 8.71 -14.63 -0.54
N GLN A 72 9.32 -15.77 -0.90
CA GLN A 72 9.02 -17.04 -0.23
C GLN A 72 9.38 -16.97 1.26
N GLY A 73 8.44 -17.33 2.14
CA GLY A 73 8.65 -17.31 3.60
C GLY A 73 8.66 -15.91 4.20
N TYR A 74 8.08 -14.91 3.52
CA TYR A 74 8.01 -13.53 3.98
C TYR A 74 7.39 -13.38 5.38
N GLU A 75 6.59 -14.34 5.83
CA GLU A 75 5.94 -14.35 7.14
C GLU A 75 6.97 -14.41 8.28
N GLN A 76 8.16 -14.93 8.03
CA GLN A 76 9.26 -15.04 9.00
C GLN A 76 10.37 -13.99 8.74
N ASP A 77 10.26 -13.22 7.66
CA ASP A 77 11.22 -12.17 7.33
C ASP A 77 10.77 -10.83 7.92
N GLU A 78 11.22 -10.54 9.15
CA GLU A 78 10.92 -9.28 9.82
C GLU A 78 11.39 -8.05 9.01
N THR A 79 12.48 -8.16 8.24
CA THR A 79 12.97 -7.05 7.42
C THR A 79 11.99 -6.71 6.31
N PHE A 80 11.49 -7.73 5.61
CA PHE A 80 10.44 -7.57 4.61
C PHE A 80 9.16 -7.02 5.24
N LEU A 81 8.71 -7.59 6.37
CA LEU A 81 7.50 -7.14 7.05
C LEU A 81 7.61 -5.69 7.54
N ARG A 82 8.78 -5.24 7.98
CA ARG A 82 9.02 -3.83 8.37
C ARG A 82 8.97 -2.89 7.17
N LYS A 83 9.53 -3.29 6.02
CA LYS A 83 9.41 -2.50 4.78
C LYS A 83 7.95 -2.37 4.35
N MET A 84 7.21 -3.48 4.37
CA MET A 84 5.79 -3.47 4.03
C MET A 84 4.95 -2.67 5.03
N HIS A 85 5.24 -2.78 6.33
CA HIS A 85 4.61 -1.96 7.38
C HIS A 85 4.78 -0.47 7.09
N HIS A 86 6.01 -0.04 6.81
CA HIS A 86 6.32 1.35 6.52
C HIS A 86 5.47 1.87 5.34
N VAL A 87 5.54 1.18 4.21
CA VAL A 87 4.83 1.57 2.98
C VAL A 87 3.32 1.55 3.17
N LEU A 88 2.77 0.48 3.75
CA LEU A 88 1.32 0.28 3.85
C LEU A 88 0.66 1.16 4.92
N LEU A 89 1.34 1.42 6.04
CA LEU A 89 0.72 1.96 7.25
C LEU A 89 1.27 3.31 7.72
N GLU A 90 2.53 3.60 7.44
CA GLU A 90 3.20 4.83 7.92
C GLU A 90 3.20 5.94 6.89
N VAL A 91 3.30 5.60 5.59
CA VAL A 91 3.16 6.57 4.51
C VAL A 91 1.70 7.02 4.41
N ARG A 92 1.49 8.33 4.56
CA ARG A 92 0.19 8.98 4.45
C ARG A 92 0.19 10.08 3.43
N THR A 93 -0.80 10.07 2.54
CA THR A 93 -1.07 11.19 1.63
C THR A 93 -1.99 12.22 2.28
N GLY A 94 -1.67 13.50 2.13
CA GLY A 94 -2.58 14.62 2.42
C GLY A 94 -3.36 15.01 1.16
N SER A 95 -4.58 15.48 1.36
CA SER A 95 -5.43 16.14 0.35
C SER A 95 -5.71 17.56 0.79
#